data_AF-D0III4-F1
#
_entry.id   AF-D0III4-F1
#
_cell.length_a   1.000
_cell.length_b   1.000
_cell.length_c   1.000
_cell.angle_alpha   90.00
_cell.angle_beta   90.00
_cell.angle_gamma   90.00
#
_symmetry.space_group_name_H-M   'P 1'
#
loop_
_entity.id
_entity.type
_entity.pdbx_description
1 polymer ?
#
loop_
_entity_poly.entity_id
_entity_poly.type
_entity_poly.pdbx_seq_one_letter_code
_entity_poly.pdbx_strand_id
1 'polypeptide(L)' 'MLADNPAVGRSCDEIYPNGFYFPVGKHTAYFTKEDGFILVVAVLGQPQLPQNHL' A
#
# COMPACT_ATOMS: atom_id res chain seq x y z
N MET A 1 5.03 -10.89 6.96
CA MET A 1 5.80 -10.41 5.78
C MET A 1 5.78 -8.89 5.66
N LEU A 2 4.62 -8.22 5.56
CA LEU A 2 4.57 -6.74 5.44
C LEU A 2 4.98 -6.01 6.74
N ALA A 3 4.51 -6.49 7.90
CA ALA A 3 4.92 -5.96 9.20
C ALA A 3 6.39 -6.25 9.52
N ASP A 4 6.89 -7.42 9.10
CA ASP A 4 8.29 -7.83 9.35
C ASP A 4 9.29 -7.12 8.42
N ASN A 5 8.86 -6.76 7.20
CA ASN A 5 9.69 -6.05 6.23
C ASN A 5 8.85 -5.04 5.42
N PRO A 6 8.55 -3.86 5.95
CA PRO A 6 7.75 -2.85 5.25
C PRO A 6 8.48 -2.20 4.07
N ALA A 7 9.78 -2.46 3.89
CA ALA A 7 10.55 -1.93 2.75
C ALA A 7 10.17 -2.57 1.40
N VAL A 8 9.44 -3.69 1.40
CA VAL A 8 8.94 -4.33 0.17
C VAL A 8 7.82 -3.55 -0.53
N GLY A 9 7.19 -2.60 0.17
CA GLY A 9 6.17 -1.72 -0.42
C GLY A 9 6.76 -0.75 -1.43
N ARG A 10 6.00 -0.45 -2.48
CA ARG A 10 6.34 0.57 -3.48
C ARG A 10 5.74 1.90 -3.05
N SER A 11 6.50 3.00 -3.19
CA SER A 11 5.96 4.33 -2.91
C SER A 11 4.81 4.65 -3.87
N CYS A 12 3.78 5.30 -3.35
CA CYS A 12 2.72 5.96 -4.09
C CYS A 12 2.56 7.41 -3.60
N ASP A 13 3.69 8.11 -3.41
CA ASP A 13 3.73 9.51 -2.96
C ASP A 13 2.91 10.46 -3.83
N GLU A 14 2.74 10.11 -5.11
CA GLU A 14 1.88 10.82 -6.07
C GLU A 14 0.38 10.76 -5.73
N ILE A 15 -0.06 9.76 -4.96
CA ILE A 15 -1.45 9.59 -4.50
C ILE A 15 -1.61 10.07 -3.05
N TYR A 16 -0.62 9.76 -2.20
CA TYR A 16 -0.62 10.17 -0.80
C TYR A 16 0.83 10.27 -0.29
N PRO A 17 1.26 11.41 0.26
CA PRO A 17 2.63 11.58 0.76
C PRO A 17 3.01 10.51 1.79
N ASN A 18 4.18 9.91 1.64
CA ASN A 18 4.68 8.77 2.41
C ASN A 18 3.77 7.52 2.34
N GLY A 19 2.93 7.43 1.31
CA GLY A 19 2.07 6.30 1.04
C GLY A 19 2.85 5.18 0.36
N PHE A 20 2.50 3.95 0.70
CA PHE A 20 3.05 2.75 0.08
C PHE A 20 1.94 1.79 -0.32
N TYR A 21 2.21 0.98 -1.34
CA TYR A 21 1.34 -0.14 -1.70
C TYR A 21 2.12 -1.43 -1.91
N PHE A 22 1.46 -2.56 -1.68
CA PHE A 22 2.02 -3.88 -1.92
C PHE A 22 0.94 -4.85 -2.46
N PRO A 23 1.15 -5.47 -3.63
CA PRO A 23 0.24 -6.49 -4.16
C PRO A 23 0.23 -7.75 -3.29
N VAL A 24 -0.96 -8.25 -2.95
CA VAL A 24 -1.20 -9.50 -2.22
C VAL A 24 -2.26 -10.31 -2.95
N GLY A 25 -1.82 -11.25 -3.80
CA GLY A 25 -2.74 -12.03 -4.64
C GLY A 25 -3.55 -11.14 -5.58
N LYS A 26 -4.89 -11.17 -5.47
CA LYS A 26 -5.81 -10.33 -6.26
C LYS A 26 -6.16 -8.98 -5.60
N HIS A 27 -5.46 -8.64 -4.54
CA HIS A 27 -5.66 -7.40 -3.78
C HIS A 27 -4.37 -6.58 -3.74
N THR A 28 -4.51 -5.31 -3.39
CA THR A 28 -3.41 -4.39 -3.10
C THR A 28 -3.64 -3.82 -1.70
N ALA A 29 -2.65 -3.97 -0.82
CA ALA A 29 -2.65 -3.32 0.48
C ALA A 29 -1.98 -1.95 0.35
N TYR A 30 -2.64 -0.89 0.81
CA TYR A 30 -2.11 0.46 0.92
C TYR A 30 -1.84 0.77 2.38
N PHE A 31 -0.68 1.35 2.68
CA PHE A 31 -0.24 1.56 4.04
C PHE A 31 0.72 2.75 4.17
N THR A 32 0.83 3.30 5.37
CA THR A 32 1.89 4.23 5.76
C THR A 32 2.85 3.55 6.73
N LYS A 33 4.07 4.08 6.84
CA LYS A 33 5.06 3.64 7.83
C LYS A 33 5.09 4.70 8.92
N GLU A 34 4.63 4.32 10.10
CA GLU A 34 4.62 5.16 11.30
C GLU A 34 5.77 4.75 12.22
N ASP A 35 5.97 5.50 13.30
CA ASP A 35 7.00 5.17 14.29
C ASP A 35 6.66 3.85 15.01
N GLY A 36 7.39 2.80 14.68
CA GLY A 36 7.27 1.47 15.28
C GLY A 36 6.15 0.58 14.73
N PHE A 37 5.38 1.01 13.72
CA PHE A 37 4.34 0.17 13.10
C PHE A 37 4.01 0.59 11.66
N ILE A 38 3.25 -0.25 10.95
CA ILE A 38 2.59 0.13 9.70
C ILE A 38 1.10 0.34 9.95
N LEU A 39 0.53 1.38 9.34
CA LEU A 39 -0.91 1.58 9.32
C LEU A 39 -1.45 1.16 7.96
N VAL A 40 -2.22 0.08 7.91
CA VAL A 40 -2.93 -0.32 6.69
C VAL A 40 -4.14 0.59 6.53
N VAL A 41 -4.15 1.40 5.46
CA VAL A 41 -5.19 2.39 5.18
C VAL A 41 -6.32 1.78 4.34
N ALA A 42 -5.97 0.89 3.41
CA ALA A 42 -6.94 0.21 2.57
C ALA A 42 -6.42 -1.14 2.07
N VAL A 43 -7.34 -2.06 1.79
CA VAL A 43 -7.07 -3.27 1.00
C VAL A 43 -8.10 -3.31 -0.12
N LEU A 44 -7.64 -3.11 -1.36
CA LEU A 44 -8.50 -3.01 -2.53
C LEU A 44 -8.32 -4.23 -3.42
N GLY A 45 -9.41 -4.86 -3.83
CA GLY A 45 -9.39 -5.85 -4.90
C GLY A 45 -9.13 -5.18 -6.26
N GLN A 46 -8.63 -5.93 -7.24
CA GLN A 46 -8.40 -5.41 -8.61
C GLN A 46 -9.56 -4.57 -9.20
N PRO A 47 -10.85 -4.95 -9.06
CA PRO A 47 -11.96 -4.15 -9.57
C PRO A 47 -12.19 -2.82 -8.82
N GLN A 48 -11.64 -2.69 -7.61
CA GLN A 48 -11.74 -1.50 -6.77
C GLN A 48 -10.55 -0.55 -6.97
N LEU A 49 -9.51 -0.98 -7.70
CA LEU A 49 -8.42 -0.10 -8.07
C LEU A 49 -8.98 1.01 -8.99
N PRO A 50 -8.65 2.28 -8.74
CA PRO A 50 -8.96 3.35 -9.68
C PRO A 50 -8.50 2.94 -11.08
N GLN A 51 -9.36 3.12 -12.09
CA GLN A 51 -9.02 2.76 -13.47
C GLN A 51 -7.77 3.50 -13.99
N ASN A 52 -7.37 4.59 -13.33
CA ASN A 52 -6.11 5.30 -13.53
C ASN A 52 -5.30 5.31 -12.22
N HIS A 53 -4.46 4.28 -12.02
CA HIS A 53 -3.15 4.53 -11.42
C HIS A 53 -2.19 4.69 -12.60
N LEU A 54 -2.08 5.94 -13.07
CA LEU A 54 -1.53 6.43 -14.34
C LEU A 54 -2.49 6.36 -15.54
#